data_AF-A0A9D4PZZ4-F1
#
_entry.id   AF-A0A9D4PZZ4-F1
#
_cell.length_a   1.000
_cell.length_b   1.000
_cell.length_c   1.000
_cell.angle_alpha   90.00
_cell.angle_beta   90.00
_cell.angle_gamma   90.00
#
_symmetry.space_group_name_H-M   'P 1'
#
loop_
_entity.id
_entity.type
_entity.pdbx_description
1 polymer ?
#
loop_
_entity_poly.entity_id
_entity_poly.type
_entity_poly.pdbx_seq_one_letter_code
_entity_poly.pdbx_strand_id
1 'polypeptide(L)' 'MYYREPKGSVDRKKLEHLFNRYKDPHEPDKMTVDGIVRFLDDLGLSPESKLVLIIAWKFKAVAQCEFTRDEFMNGMSELG' A
#
# COMPACT_ATOMS: atom_id res chain seq x y z
N MET A 1 18.32 2.47 23.27
CA MET A 1 17.03 3.19 23.36
C MET A 1 16.51 3.38 21.95
N TYR A 2 15.42 2.73 21.58
CA TYR A 2 14.81 2.91 20.25
C TYR A 2 13.88 4.12 20.35
N TYR A 3 14.26 5.22 19.70
CA TYR A 3 13.42 6.40 19.60
C TYR A 3 12.18 6.00 18.78
N ARG A 4 11.01 5.93 19.42
CA ARG A 4 9.73 5.84 18.71
C ARG A 4 9.35 7.28 18.38
N GLU A 5 9.57 7.70 17.14
CA GLU A 5 9.04 8.99 16.68
C GLU A 5 7.52 9.04 16.91
N PRO A 6 6.98 10.20 17.32
CA PRO A 6 5.53 10.35 17.45
C PRO A 6 4.91 10.19 16.06
N LYS A 7 4.20 9.07 15.87
CA LYS A 7 3.44 8.75 14.67
C LYS A 7 2.56 9.92 14.28
N GLY A 8 2.88 10.56 13.17
CA GLY A 8 2.09 11.68 12.64
C GLY A 8 0.70 11.14 12.30
N SER A 9 -0.36 11.88 12.64
CA SER A 9 -1.71 11.47 12.26
C SER A 9 -1.80 11.36 10.74
N VAL A 10 -2.00 10.15 10.23
CA VAL A 10 -2.14 9.93 8.78
C VAL A 10 -3.45 10.54 8.31
N ASP A 11 -3.36 11.45 7.34
CA ASP A 11 -4.53 12.08 6.72
C ASP A 11 -5.25 11.06 5.82
N ARG A 12 -6.37 10.53 6.31
CA ARG A 12 -7.17 9.53 5.60
C ARG A 12 -7.62 10.01 4.23
N LYS A 13 -7.89 11.30 4.03
CA LYS A 13 -8.31 11.82 2.71
C LYS A 13 -7.17 11.77 1.70
N LYS A 14 -5.93 12.06 2.15
CA LYS A 14 -4.75 11.93 1.30
C LYS A 14 -4.47 10.47 0.94
N LEU A 15 -4.64 9.55 1.89
CA LEU A 15 -4.54 8.12 1.60
C LEU A 15 -5.60 7.64 0.60
N GLU A 16 -6.85 8.08 0.75
CA GLU A 16 -7.90 7.74 -0.22
C GLU A 16 -7.57 8.27 -1.61
N HIS A 17 -7.08 9.50 -1.70
CA HIS A 17 -6.65 10.07 -2.97
C HIS A 17 -5.46 9.30 -3.56
N LEU A 18 -4.53 8.83 -2.73
CA LEU A 18 -3.41 7.99 -3.16
C LEU A 18 -3.89 6.64 -3.68
N PHE A 19 -4.76 5.94 -2.95
CA PHE A 19 -5.32 4.66 -3.39
C PHE A 19 -6.05 4.79 -4.74
N ASN A 20 -6.79 5.88 -4.93
CA ASN A 20 -7.49 6.17 -6.18
C ASN A 20 -6.57 6.30 -7.40
N ARG A 21 -5.26 6.55 -7.23
CA ARG A 21 -4.29 6.61 -8.34
C ARG A 21 -3.93 5.21 -8.86
N TYR A 22 -3.95 4.23 -7.97
CA TYR A 22 -3.47 2.88 -8.26
C TYR A 22 -4.58 1.85 -8.41
N LYS A 23 -5.79 2.12 -7.91
CA LYS A 23 -6.93 1.19 -8.01
C LYS A 23 -7.23 0.78 -9.46
N ASP A 24 -7.85 -0.38 -9.59
CA ASP A 24 -8.31 -0.90 -10.86
C ASP A 24 -9.59 -0.15 -11.32
N PRO A 25 -9.68 0.29 -12.59
CA PRO A 25 -10.87 0.96 -13.11
C PRO A 25 -12.13 0.06 -13.14
N HIS A 26 -11.95 -1.25 -13.25
CA HIS A 26 -13.00 -2.26 -13.30
C HIS A 26 -13.32 -2.82 -11.91
N GLU A 27 -12.34 -2.86 -11.00
CA GLU A 27 -12.50 -3.29 -9.60
C GLU A 27 -12.11 -2.15 -8.63
N PRO A 28 -13.01 -1.19 -8.36
CA PRO A 28 -12.66 0.04 -7.63
C PRO A 28 -12.22 -0.17 -6.17
N ASP A 29 -12.51 -1.34 -5.60
CA ASP A 29 -12.13 -1.74 -4.25
C ASP A 29 -10.79 -2.51 -4.21
N LYS A 30 -10.11 -2.63 -5.35
CA LYS A 30 -8.84 -3.34 -5.47
C LYS A 30 -7.79 -2.56 -6.25
N MET A 31 -6.55 -2.88 -5.96
CA MET A 31 -5.37 -2.52 -6.71
C MET A 31 -4.81 -3.83 -7.28
N THR A 32 -4.98 -4.05 -8.57
CA THR A 32 -4.49 -5.23 -9.29
C THR A 32 -3.02 -5.06 -9.67
N VAL A 33 -2.46 -6.00 -10.43
CA VAL A 33 -1.05 -6.00 -10.88
C VAL A 33 -0.62 -4.65 -11.48
N ASP A 34 -1.43 -4.07 -12.36
CA ASP A 34 -1.12 -2.78 -13.00
C ASP A 34 -1.07 -1.62 -11.98
N GLY A 35 -1.90 -1.70 -10.94
CA GLY A 35 -1.86 -0.77 -9.82
C GLY A 35 -0.63 -0.95 -8.95
N ILE A 36 -0.30 -2.21 -8.63
CA ILE A 36 0.85 -2.56 -7.79
C ILE A 36 2.16 -2.17 -8.48
N VAL A 37 2.34 -2.44 -9.77
CA VAL A 37 3.55 -2.06 -10.51
C VAL A 37 3.77 -0.55 -10.43
N ARG A 38 2.73 0.25 -10.70
CA ARG A 38 2.80 1.72 -10.60
C ARG A 38 3.11 2.18 -9.17
N PHE A 39 2.51 1.55 -8.17
CA PHE A 39 2.79 1.83 -6.76
C PHE A 39 4.25 1.52 -6.39
N LEU A 40 4.79 0.40 -6.86
CA LEU A 40 6.17 0.00 -6.60
C LEU A 40 7.17 0.88 -7.38
N ASP A 41 6.85 1.28 -8.60
CA ASP A 41 7.65 2.22 -9.40
C ASP A 41 7.78 3.57 -8.68
N ASP A 42 6.68 4.10 -8.12
CA ASP A 42 6.70 5.33 -7.32
C ASP A 42 7.54 5.19 -6.03
N LEU A 43 7.70 3.97 -5.53
CA LEU A 43 8.60 3.64 -4.40
C LEU A 43 10.03 3.31 -4.84
N GLY A 44 10.31 3.23 -6.14
CA GLY A 44 11.60 2.79 -6.67
C GLY A 44 11.92 1.32 -6.36
N LEU A 45 10.90 0.48 -6.21
CA LEU A 45 11.04 -0.93 -5.87
C LEU A 45 10.77 -1.82 -7.08
N SER A 46 11.66 -2.79 -7.32
CA SER A 46 11.37 -3.88 -8.26
C SER A 46 10.28 -4.80 -7.69
N PRO A 47 9.31 -5.26 -8.51
CA PRO A 47 8.31 -6.27 -8.12
C PRO A 47 8.90 -7.55 -7.54
N GLU A 48 10.12 -7.89 -7.91
CA GLU A 48 10.85 -9.10 -7.44
C GLU A 48 11.60 -8.87 -6.12
N SER A 49 11.61 -7.63 -5.61
CA SER A 49 12.32 -7.30 -4.38
C SER A 49 11.68 -7.94 -3.16
N LYS A 50 12.50 -8.46 -2.26
CA LYS A 50 12.06 -8.96 -0.94
C LYS A 50 11.33 -7.90 -0.12
N LEU A 51 11.60 -6.62 -0.37
CA LEU A 51 10.90 -5.51 0.28
C LEU A 51 9.40 -5.49 -0.06
N VAL A 52 9.02 -5.91 -1.26
CA VAL A 52 7.60 -6.01 -1.68
C VAL A 52 6.87 -7.02 -0.81
N LEU A 53 7.49 -8.16 -0.51
CA LEU A 53 6.92 -9.18 0.40
C LEU A 53 6.74 -8.65 1.82
N ILE A 54 7.68 -7.80 2.30
CA ILE A 54 7.56 -7.16 3.61
C ILE A 54 6.37 -6.18 3.62
N ILE A 55 6.18 -5.41 2.55
CA ILE A 55 5.03 -4.50 2.40
C ILE A 55 3.73 -5.30 2.40
N ALA A 56 3.62 -6.35 1.58
CA ALA A 56 2.43 -7.20 1.53
C ALA A 56 2.11 -7.81 2.90
N TRP A 57 3.13 -8.28 3.63
CA TRP A 57 2.97 -8.77 4.99
C TRP A 57 2.48 -7.70 5.96
N LYS A 58 3.02 -6.47 5.87
CA LYS A 58 2.58 -5.34 6.70
C LYS A 58 1.15 -4.93 6.40
N PHE A 59 0.73 -5.01 5.14
CA PHE A 59 -0.63 -4.69 4.70
C PHE A 59 -1.61 -5.83 5.02
N LYS A 60 -1.11 -6.96 5.54
CA LYS A 60 -1.87 -8.18 5.82
C LYS A 60 -2.59 -8.67 4.57
N ALA A 61 -1.93 -8.54 3.42
CA ALA A 61 -2.47 -8.93 2.14
C ALA A 61 -2.81 -10.42 2.12
N VAL A 62 -4.05 -10.73 1.76
CA VAL A 62 -4.57 -12.10 1.72
C VAL A 62 -4.16 -12.82 0.44
N ALA A 63 -4.08 -12.09 -0.67
CA ALA A 63 -3.74 -12.63 -1.99
C ALA A 63 -2.45 -12.00 -2.55
N GLN A 64 -1.77 -12.75 -3.41
CA GLN A 64 -0.65 -12.21 -4.19
C GLN A 64 -1.18 -11.37 -5.35
N CYS A 65 -0.38 -10.43 -5.84
CA CYS A 65 -0.66 -9.65 -7.05
C CYS A 65 -1.90 -8.75 -6.98
N GLU A 66 -2.50 -8.59 -5.80
CA GLU A 66 -3.55 -7.61 -5.54
C GLU A 66 -3.49 -7.09 -4.11
N PHE A 67 -3.98 -5.87 -3.90
CA PHE A 67 -4.34 -5.35 -2.59
C PHE A 67 -5.77 -4.83 -2.64
N THR A 68 -6.57 -5.19 -1.65
CA THR A 68 -7.85 -4.54 -1.42
C THR A 68 -7.64 -3.13 -0.88
N ARG A 69 -8.68 -2.30 -1.04
CA ARG A 69 -8.73 -0.96 -0.45
C ARG A 69 -8.45 -1.00 1.05
N ASP A 70 -9.03 -1.95 1.77
CA ASP A 70 -8.87 -2.04 3.21
C ASP A 70 -7.46 -2.45 3.62
N GLU A 71 -6.84 -3.40 2.92
CA GLU A 71 -5.43 -3.78 3.15
C GLU A 71 -4.49 -2.59 2.94
N PHE A 72 -4.66 -1.85 1.84
CA PHE A 72 -3.86 -0.67 1.56
C PHE A 72 -4.06 0.44 2.60
N MET A 73 -5.32 0.78 2.91
CA MET A 73 -5.66 1.87 3.81
C MET A 73 -5.21 1.58 5.24
N ASN A 74 -5.43 0.35 5.72
CA ASN A 74 -5.00 -0.06 7.06
C ASN A 74 -3.48 -0.17 7.13
N GLY A 75 -2.85 -0.79 6.12
CA GLY A 75 -1.39 -0.94 6.06
C GLY A 75 -0.67 0.41 6.09
N MET A 76 -1.09 1.36 5.26
CA MET A 76 -0.50 2.71 5.24
C MET A 76 -0.77 3.49 6.53
N SER A 77 -1.96 3.33 7.13
CA SER A 77 -2.29 3.98 8.41
C SER A 77 -1.49 3.41 9.58
N GLU A 78 -1.16 2.11 9.56
CA GLU A 78 -0.31 1.47 10.58
C GLU A 78 1.17 1.84 10.44
N LEU A 79 1.63 2.21 9.24
CA LEU A 79 3.02 2.64 8.97
C LEU A 79 3.32 4.09 9.36
N GLY A 80 2.34 4.99 9.28
CA GLY A 80 2.47 6.39 9.74
C GLY A 80 2.36 6.55 11.25
#